data_AF-A0A838Z4W9-F1
#
_entry.id   AF-A0A838Z4W9-F1
#
_cell.length_a   1.000
_cell.length_b   1.000
_cell.length_c   1.000
_cell.angle_alpha   90.00
_cell.angle_beta   90.00
_cell.angle_gamma   90.00
#
_symmetry.space_group_name_H-M   'P 1'
#
loop_
_entity.id
_entity.type
_entity.pdbx_description
1 polymer ?
#
loop_
_entity_poly.entity_id
_entity_poly.type
_entity_poly.pdbx_seq_one_letter_code
_entity_poly.pdbx_strand_id
1 'polypeptide(L)'
;MKIFLPFICFFTVYFSCKAQQPIIEWQKTYGGSFYDKAVSVVETYDGGYFVCGHSQSDNYDLENHYGFFDGWVVKLNHTGELQWKRSIGGSGEDYINSVIETNDHKYICVGYSNSVNYDITENYGHNDFWLIKFSENGDIEWKKSLGGGSNDYAFSICRSDDDSYLIAGYSESNDSLVTGNHGLFDAWLIKIDGGGNFLWQKSYGGLKNDHAHSVIKTNDGGFAFVGYSSSEDLPGLPNKGGLDFWIVKLDKNGVLQWQNTFGGTLDEYAKSVVQCTDGSFVIAGETYSHDFDASENHADYDNPSNRDFLVVKIDSLGQKLWSRCYGGLKNEYARSILQMVDGEYLVVGESYSANGEGDPIGNHGSADFWLLKLNPMNGDMRWQKTYGGSGHDEPNCLLNTFDNGYLIIGNTASPNDGDVSGWRGDDDFWILKLKNNECQSEMNLTKNIPSGNYDYSASENINFNGQILNNTSVIKMQASKSIILMNGFQTQPGVTFEAKMGGCTN
;
A
#
# COMPACT_ATOMS: atom_id res chain seq x y z
N MET A 1 12.78 -71.59 -5.13
CA MET A 1 11.71 -70.62 -5.43
C MET A 1 12.27 -69.23 -5.19
N LYS A 2 12.76 -68.53 -6.23
CA LYS A 2 13.24 -67.14 -6.14
C LYS A 2 12.11 -66.24 -6.61
N ILE A 3 11.57 -65.43 -5.70
CA ILE A 3 10.46 -64.52 -5.95
C ILE A 3 11.05 -63.22 -6.53
N PHE A 4 10.64 -62.86 -7.74
CA PHE A 4 10.88 -61.55 -8.33
C PHE A 4 9.73 -60.63 -7.93
N LEU A 5 10.01 -59.54 -7.20
CA LEU A 5 9.09 -58.42 -7.06
C LEU A 5 9.37 -57.41 -8.18
N PRO A 6 8.38 -57.00 -9.00
CA PRO A 6 8.56 -55.90 -9.92
C PRO A 6 8.43 -54.58 -9.16
N PHE A 7 9.46 -53.73 -9.27
CA PHE A 7 9.41 -52.34 -8.84
C PHE A 7 8.57 -51.56 -9.87
N ILE A 8 7.38 -51.10 -9.49
CA ILE A 8 6.56 -50.19 -10.30
C ILE A 8 6.94 -48.77 -9.89
N CYS A 9 7.74 -48.11 -10.71
CA CYS A 9 7.99 -46.67 -10.57
C CYS A 9 6.77 -45.89 -11.05
N PHE A 10 6.04 -45.26 -10.13
CA PHE A 10 5.07 -44.23 -10.47
C PHE A 10 5.84 -42.96 -10.88
N PHE A 11 5.86 -42.66 -12.18
CA PHE A 11 6.23 -41.33 -12.66
C PHE A 11 5.01 -40.42 -12.49
N THR A 12 4.97 -39.67 -11.40
CA THR A 12 4.03 -38.56 -11.23
C THR A 12 4.52 -37.41 -12.11
N VAL A 13 3.90 -37.24 -13.28
CA VAL A 13 4.15 -36.07 -14.14
C VAL A 13 3.44 -34.88 -13.51
N TYR A 14 4.20 -34.00 -12.86
CA TYR A 14 3.69 -32.70 -12.42
C TYR A 14 3.51 -31.82 -13.68
N PHE A 15 2.27 -31.62 -14.10
CA PHE A 15 1.95 -30.47 -14.95
C PHE A 15 2.12 -29.22 -14.09
N SER A 16 3.24 -28.51 -14.26
CA SER A 16 3.39 -27.16 -13.75
C SER A 16 2.49 -26.26 -14.58
N CYS A 17 1.29 -25.99 -14.08
CA CYS A 17 0.50 -24.85 -14.54
C CYS A 17 1.27 -23.62 -14.06
N LYS A 18 1.92 -22.89 -14.98
CA LYS A 18 2.50 -21.59 -14.63
C LYS A 18 1.36 -20.70 -14.15
N ALA A 19 1.46 -20.20 -12.93
CA ALA A 19 0.50 -19.25 -12.38
C ALA A 19 0.39 -18.05 -13.34
N GLN A 20 -0.84 -17.64 -13.63
CA GLN A 20 -1.10 -16.71 -14.73
C GLN A 20 -0.99 -15.26 -14.24
N GLN A 21 -0.22 -14.45 -14.97
CA GLN A 21 -0.03 -13.04 -14.62
C GLN A 21 -1.33 -12.23 -14.83
N PRO A 22 -1.56 -11.18 -14.02
CA PRO A 22 -2.71 -10.29 -14.17
C PRO A 22 -2.66 -9.52 -15.48
N ILE A 23 -3.85 -9.12 -15.96
CA ILE A 23 -4.00 -8.29 -17.17
C ILE A 23 -4.50 -6.90 -16.79
N ILE A 24 -4.07 -5.91 -17.59
CA ILE A 24 -4.52 -4.53 -17.44
C ILE A 24 -5.99 -4.47 -17.83
N GLU A 25 -6.82 -4.03 -16.90
CA GLU A 25 -8.24 -3.78 -17.14
C GLU A 25 -8.43 -2.38 -17.73
N TRP A 26 -7.83 -1.39 -17.08
CA TRP A 26 -7.70 -0.04 -17.58
C TRP A 26 -6.49 0.63 -16.92
N GLN A 27 -5.99 1.68 -17.57
CA GLN A 27 -4.95 2.55 -17.00
C GLN A 27 -5.29 4.01 -17.32
N LYS A 28 -4.93 4.92 -16.42
CA LYS A 28 -5.17 6.36 -16.53
C LYS A 28 -3.99 7.14 -16.00
N THR A 29 -3.70 8.26 -16.65
CA THR A 29 -2.77 9.28 -16.16
C THR A 29 -3.48 10.59 -15.88
N TYR A 30 -3.03 11.27 -14.83
CA TYR A 30 -3.54 12.57 -14.39
C TYR A 30 -2.39 13.46 -13.97
N GLY A 31 -2.37 14.71 -14.41
CA GLY A 31 -1.33 15.65 -14.02
C GLY A 31 -1.18 16.81 -14.98
N GLY A 32 -0.03 17.49 -14.89
CA GLY A 32 0.24 18.75 -15.58
C GLY A 32 1.54 18.76 -16.38
N SER A 33 2.29 19.85 -16.30
CA SER A 33 3.58 20.00 -17.01
C SER A 33 4.79 19.68 -16.16
N PHE A 34 4.62 19.57 -14.84
CA PHE A 34 5.71 19.37 -13.88
C PHE A 34 5.45 18.08 -13.10
N TYR A 35 6.07 17.94 -11.92
CA TYR A 35 5.98 16.72 -11.13
C TYR A 35 4.63 16.60 -10.41
N ASP A 36 3.94 15.49 -10.64
CA ASP A 36 2.68 15.07 -10.03
C ASP A 36 2.85 13.64 -9.50
N LYS A 37 2.85 13.45 -8.17
CA LYS A 37 3.10 12.14 -7.52
C LYS A 37 1.90 11.60 -6.76
N ALA A 38 1.35 10.47 -7.19
CA ALA A 38 0.29 9.76 -6.46
C ALA A 38 0.91 8.88 -5.38
N VAL A 39 0.44 9.00 -4.14
CA VAL A 39 1.07 8.33 -2.98
C VAL A 39 0.14 7.30 -2.34
N SER A 40 -1.14 7.61 -2.15
CA SER A 40 -2.09 6.71 -1.47
C SER A 40 -3.47 6.71 -2.12
N VAL A 41 -4.16 5.58 -2.01
CA VAL A 41 -5.49 5.37 -2.58
C VAL A 41 -6.37 4.53 -1.67
N VAL A 42 -7.66 4.85 -1.65
CA VAL A 42 -8.71 3.98 -1.12
C VAL A 42 -9.79 3.75 -2.18
N GLU A 43 -10.34 2.53 -2.21
CA GLU A 43 -11.58 2.25 -2.92
C GLU A 43 -12.74 2.79 -2.08
N THR A 44 -13.60 3.59 -2.71
CA THR A 44 -14.66 4.33 -2.02
C THR A 44 -15.95 3.53 -1.98
N TYR A 45 -16.84 3.84 -1.04
CA TYR A 45 -18.12 3.15 -0.91
C TYR A 45 -19.05 3.31 -2.14
N ASP A 46 -18.79 4.19 -3.08
CA ASP A 46 -19.51 4.23 -4.36
C ASP A 46 -18.86 3.36 -5.46
N GLY A 47 -17.89 2.51 -5.09
CA GLY A 47 -17.11 1.67 -6.01
C GLY A 47 -16.09 2.43 -6.84
N GLY A 48 -15.91 3.73 -6.59
CA GLY A 48 -14.85 4.54 -7.18
C GLY A 48 -13.56 4.49 -6.37
N TYR A 49 -12.70 5.49 -6.59
CA TYR A 49 -11.41 5.59 -5.92
C TYR A 49 -11.14 7.01 -5.46
N PHE A 50 -10.54 7.18 -4.29
CA PHE A 50 -9.99 8.45 -3.83
C PHE A 50 -8.48 8.32 -3.75
N VAL A 51 -7.79 9.14 -4.54
CA VAL A 51 -6.33 9.14 -4.67
C VAL A 51 -5.80 10.45 -4.09
N CYS A 52 -4.72 10.38 -3.32
CA CYS A 52 -4.01 11.56 -2.82
C CYS A 52 -2.52 11.51 -3.16
N GLY A 53 -1.93 12.68 -3.23
CA GLY A 53 -0.53 12.90 -3.55
C GLY A 53 -0.16 14.37 -3.46
N HIS A 54 0.82 14.79 -4.25
CA HIS A 54 1.28 16.18 -4.31
C HIS A 54 1.74 16.56 -5.72
N SER A 55 1.78 17.86 -6.00
CA SER A 55 2.03 18.40 -7.34
C SER A 55 2.76 19.74 -7.35
N GLN A 56 3.57 19.96 -8.39
CA GLN A 56 4.16 21.27 -8.76
C GLN A 56 3.45 21.93 -9.95
N SER A 57 2.45 21.26 -10.49
CA SER A 57 1.75 21.64 -11.71
C SER A 57 0.61 22.61 -11.40
N ASP A 58 0.45 23.62 -12.25
CA ASP A 58 -0.62 24.63 -12.15
C ASP A 58 -1.56 24.62 -13.37
N ASN A 59 -1.47 23.59 -14.20
CA ASN A 59 -2.14 23.50 -15.49
C ASN A 59 -2.74 22.09 -15.76
N TYR A 60 -3.46 21.97 -16.88
CA TYR A 60 -4.18 20.76 -17.31
C TYR A 60 -5.15 20.21 -16.25
N ASP A 61 -4.75 19.14 -15.58
CA ASP A 61 -5.56 18.52 -14.55
C ASP A 61 -5.42 19.25 -13.22
N LEU A 62 -4.60 20.28 -13.09
CA LEU A 62 -4.45 21.03 -11.85
C LEU A 62 -4.89 22.49 -11.99
N GLU A 63 -5.29 23.03 -10.85
CA GLU A 63 -5.72 24.42 -10.69
C GLU A 63 -5.18 24.92 -9.35
N ASN A 64 -4.82 26.20 -9.28
CA ASN A 64 -4.37 26.87 -8.05
C ASN A 64 -3.17 26.18 -7.39
N HIS A 65 -1.97 26.53 -7.87
CA HIS A 65 -0.71 26.15 -7.25
C HIS A 65 -0.13 27.30 -6.41
N TYR A 66 0.26 26.99 -5.19
CA TYR A 66 0.94 27.84 -4.24
C TYR A 66 2.29 27.20 -3.92
N GLY A 67 3.37 28.00 -3.86
CA GLY A 67 4.67 27.48 -3.44
C GLY A 67 5.32 26.52 -4.44
N PHE A 68 5.84 25.39 -3.93
CA PHE A 68 6.67 24.43 -4.70
C PHE A 68 6.00 23.07 -4.88
N PHE A 69 5.41 22.52 -3.82
CA PHE A 69 4.57 21.32 -3.89
C PHE A 69 3.29 21.59 -3.10
N ASP A 70 2.14 21.37 -3.73
CA ASP A 70 0.85 21.36 -3.04
C ASP A 70 0.28 19.95 -2.96
N GLY A 71 -0.51 19.69 -1.93
CA GLY A 71 -1.29 18.48 -1.81
C GLY A 71 -2.34 18.42 -2.93
N TRP A 72 -2.45 17.26 -3.59
CA TRP A 72 -3.44 17.03 -4.64
C TRP A 72 -4.29 15.80 -4.34
N VAL A 73 -5.60 15.96 -4.41
CA VAL A 73 -6.58 14.89 -4.21
C VAL A 73 -7.51 14.76 -5.41
N VAL A 74 -7.81 13.52 -5.78
CA VAL A 74 -8.59 13.16 -6.96
C VAL A 74 -9.60 12.08 -6.60
N LYS A 75 -10.88 12.33 -6.92
CA LYS A 75 -11.95 11.33 -6.84
C LYS A 75 -12.25 10.81 -8.24
N LEU A 76 -12.23 9.49 -8.38
CA LEU A 76 -12.51 8.75 -9.60
C LEU A 76 -13.76 7.88 -9.44
N ASN A 77 -14.45 7.59 -10.53
CA ASN A 77 -15.47 6.55 -10.59
C ASN A 77 -14.84 5.15 -10.75
N HIS A 78 -15.69 4.12 -10.84
CA HIS A 78 -15.25 2.72 -10.93
C HIS A 78 -14.47 2.37 -12.22
N THR A 79 -14.60 3.16 -13.30
CA THR A 79 -13.82 3.00 -14.55
C THR A 79 -12.56 3.86 -14.57
N GLY A 80 -12.25 4.50 -13.44
CA GLY A 80 -11.12 5.40 -13.29
C GLY A 80 -11.36 6.78 -13.90
N GLU A 81 -12.57 7.17 -14.32
CA GLU A 81 -12.82 8.52 -14.84
C GLU A 81 -12.92 9.54 -13.71
N LEU A 82 -12.39 10.74 -13.95
CA LEU A 82 -12.38 11.85 -13.01
C LEU A 82 -13.80 12.33 -12.67
N GLN A 83 -14.14 12.34 -11.38
CA GLN A 83 -15.37 12.94 -10.86
C GLN A 83 -15.12 14.36 -10.35
N TRP A 84 -14.12 14.52 -9.49
CA TRP A 84 -13.68 15.82 -8.99
C TRP A 84 -12.22 15.75 -8.53
N LYS A 85 -11.60 16.92 -8.38
CA LYS A 85 -10.20 17.08 -7.96
C LYS A 85 -10.03 18.36 -7.16
N ARG A 86 -8.98 18.44 -6.34
CA ARG A 86 -8.63 19.65 -5.59
C ARG A 86 -7.14 19.72 -5.29
N SER A 87 -6.53 20.87 -5.55
CA SER A 87 -5.22 21.26 -5.01
C SER A 87 -5.41 22.00 -3.69
N ILE A 88 -4.59 21.68 -2.68
CA ILE A 88 -4.62 22.25 -1.34
C ILE A 88 -3.19 22.45 -0.83
N GLY A 89 -2.90 23.62 -0.28
CA GLY A 89 -1.57 23.91 0.24
C GLY A 89 -1.37 25.39 0.55
N GLY A 90 -0.12 25.80 0.62
CA GLY A 90 0.31 27.16 0.92
C GLY A 90 1.60 27.54 0.19
N SER A 91 2.27 28.59 0.65
CA SER A 91 3.45 29.09 -0.07
C SER A 91 4.71 28.22 0.04
N GLY A 92 4.67 27.17 0.85
CA GLY A 92 5.77 26.28 1.16
C GLY A 92 5.72 24.97 0.37
N GLU A 93 6.07 23.88 1.04
CA GLU A 93 5.86 22.52 0.55
C GLU A 93 4.81 21.83 1.40
N ASP A 94 3.82 21.24 0.74
CA ASP A 94 2.62 20.65 1.33
C ASP A 94 2.42 19.26 0.71
N TYR A 95 2.69 18.22 1.51
CA TYR A 95 2.64 16.83 1.07
C TYR A 95 1.46 16.10 1.69
N ILE A 96 0.80 15.23 0.91
CA ILE A 96 -0.19 14.26 1.41
C ILE A 96 0.34 12.84 1.15
N ASN A 97 0.50 12.07 2.23
CA ASN A 97 1.14 10.76 2.18
C ASN A 97 0.18 9.59 2.37
N SER A 98 -0.98 9.81 3.00
CA SER A 98 -1.94 8.72 3.22
C SER A 98 -3.37 9.21 3.29
N VAL A 99 -4.31 8.38 2.82
CA VAL A 99 -5.75 8.64 2.88
C VAL A 99 -6.51 7.44 3.45
N ILE A 100 -7.60 7.72 4.17
CA ILE A 100 -8.57 6.71 4.60
C ILE A 100 -10.01 7.18 4.37
N GLU A 101 -10.89 6.26 3.98
CA GLU A 101 -12.35 6.48 4.00
C GLU A 101 -12.91 6.28 5.42
N THR A 102 -13.64 7.27 5.91
CA THR A 102 -14.30 7.26 7.21
C THR A 102 -15.61 6.46 7.18
N ASN A 103 -16.17 6.13 8.34
CA ASN A 103 -17.46 5.44 8.40
C ASN A 103 -18.63 6.30 7.87
N ASP A 104 -18.48 7.62 7.85
CA ASP A 104 -19.43 8.54 7.23
C ASP A 104 -19.17 8.81 5.73
N HIS A 105 -18.41 7.94 5.05
CA HIS A 105 -18.10 8.00 3.61
C HIS A 105 -17.40 9.28 3.16
N LYS A 106 -16.57 9.81 4.06
CA LYS A 106 -15.72 10.98 3.87
C LYS A 106 -14.26 10.55 3.87
N TYR A 107 -13.35 11.50 3.68
CA TYR A 107 -11.94 11.18 3.49
C TYR A 107 -11.08 11.94 4.48
N ILE A 108 -10.19 11.26 5.18
CA ILE A 108 -9.15 11.90 5.98
C ILE A 108 -7.82 11.64 5.29
N CYS A 109 -7.14 12.73 4.95
CA CYS A 109 -5.80 12.75 4.40
C CYS A 109 -4.80 13.21 5.47
N VAL A 110 -3.62 12.61 5.48
CA VAL A 110 -2.50 13.02 6.35
C VAL A 110 -1.21 13.16 5.56
N GLY A 111 -0.38 14.10 5.98
CA GLY A 111 0.97 14.31 5.46
C GLY A 111 1.67 15.38 6.28
N TYR A 112 2.42 16.27 5.64
CA TYR A 112 3.14 17.32 6.36
C TYR A 112 3.24 18.60 5.55
N SER A 113 3.49 19.71 6.24
CA SER A 113 3.55 21.04 5.65
C SER A 113 4.52 21.95 6.40
N ASN A 114 5.25 22.80 5.67
CA ASN A 114 5.99 23.95 6.22
C ASN A 114 5.33 25.31 5.90
N SER A 115 4.08 25.29 5.40
CA SER A 115 3.31 26.46 5.05
C SER A 115 2.64 27.12 6.28
N VAL A 116 2.34 28.41 6.18
CA VAL A 116 1.70 29.22 7.25
C VAL A 116 0.53 30.06 6.72
N ASN A 117 0.06 29.79 5.50
CA ASN A 117 -0.93 30.59 4.80
C ASN A 117 -1.84 29.74 3.90
N TYR A 118 -2.83 30.40 3.29
CA TYR A 118 -3.85 29.81 2.42
C TYR A 118 -4.61 28.68 3.12
N ASP A 119 -4.37 27.42 2.72
CA ASP A 119 -5.04 26.29 3.33
C ASP A 119 -4.44 25.90 4.67
N ILE A 120 -3.28 26.41 5.04
CA ILE A 120 -2.63 26.13 6.31
C ILE A 120 -2.73 27.37 7.18
N THR A 121 -3.42 27.26 8.32
CA THR A 121 -3.66 28.39 9.23
C THR A 121 -2.82 28.34 10.50
N GLU A 122 -2.17 27.20 10.76
CA GLU A 122 -1.34 26.95 11.93
C GLU A 122 -0.13 26.11 11.51
N ASN A 123 1.05 26.46 12.01
CA ASN A 123 2.29 25.69 11.93
C ASN A 123 3.16 26.13 13.14
N TYR A 124 3.84 25.17 13.75
CA TYR A 124 4.51 25.23 15.04
C TYR A 124 6.04 25.31 14.90
N GLY A 125 6.59 25.28 13.68
CA GLY A 125 8.02 25.30 13.45
C GLY A 125 8.40 25.08 12.00
N HIS A 126 8.97 23.92 11.70
CA HIS A 126 9.40 23.53 10.36
C HIS A 126 8.29 22.76 9.64
N ASN A 127 8.52 21.50 9.30
CA ASN A 127 7.46 20.62 8.80
C ASN A 127 6.62 20.15 9.98
N ASP A 128 5.30 20.30 9.92
CA ASP A 128 4.37 19.73 10.91
C ASP A 128 3.50 18.67 10.25
N PHE A 129 2.93 17.75 11.05
CA PHE A 129 1.86 16.88 10.56
C PHE A 129 0.70 17.76 10.10
N TRP A 130 0.21 17.50 8.89
CA TRP A 130 -0.95 18.19 8.33
C TRP A 130 -2.06 17.20 8.02
N LEU A 131 -3.23 17.44 8.60
CA LEU A 131 -4.39 16.57 8.51
C LEU A 131 -5.55 17.35 7.87
N ILE A 132 -6.22 16.75 6.89
CA ILE A 132 -7.41 17.33 6.26
C ILE A 132 -8.53 16.29 6.21
N LYS A 133 -9.75 16.69 6.57
CA LYS A 133 -10.95 15.91 6.28
C LYS A 133 -11.76 16.56 5.17
N PHE A 134 -12.11 15.78 4.16
CA PHE A 134 -12.96 16.17 3.04
C PHE A 134 -14.35 15.54 3.16
N SER A 135 -15.37 16.26 2.72
CA SER A 135 -16.69 15.72 2.43
C SER A 135 -16.64 14.79 1.21
N GLU A 136 -17.74 14.05 0.97
CA GLU A 136 -17.91 13.21 -0.23
C GLU A 136 -17.74 13.99 -1.55
N ASN A 137 -18.05 15.29 -1.54
CA ASN A 137 -17.99 16.19 -2.70
C ASN A 137 -16.66 16.96 -2.79
N GLY A 138 -15.71 16.69 -1.90
CA GLY A 138 -14.40 17.32 -1.88
C GLY A 138 -14.35 18.69 -1.21
N ASP A 139 -15.35 19.07 -0.41
CA ASP A 139 -15.28 20.26 0.45
C ASP A 139 -14.48 19.96 1.72
N ILE A 140 -13.65 20.89 2.17
CA ILE A 140 -12.89 20.71 3.42
C ILE A 140 -13.84 20.89 4.62
N GLU A 141 -13.98 19.85 5.45
CA GLU A 141 -14.76 19.91 6.69
C GLU A 141 -13.93 20.46 7.86
N TRP A 142 -12.69 19.99 7.96
CA TRP A 142 -11.72 20.51 8.92
C TRP A 142 -10.30 20.22 8.43
N LYS A 143 -9.35 21.00 8.97
CA LYS A 143 -7.92 20.84 8.75
C LYS A 143 -7.15 21.24 10.00
N LYS A 144 -6.04 20.55 10.29
CA LYS A 144 -5.27 20.69 11.52
C LYS A 144 -3.78 20.49 11.25
N SER A 145 -2.96 21.26 11.95
CA SER A 145 -1.52 21.03 12.02
C SER A 145 -1.15 20.56 13.42
N LEU A 146 -0.25 19.57 13.52
CA LEU A 146 0.18 18.98 14.78
C LEU A 146 1.70 18.79 14.76
N GLY A 147 2.40 19.27 15.79
CA GLY A 147 3.85 19.18 15.85
C GLY A 147 4.46 20.01 16.96
N GLY A 148 5.72 20.38 16.78
CA GLY A 148 6.50 21.23 17.65
C GLY A 148 7.44 22.17 16.88
N GLY A 149 8.49 22.66 17.54
CA GLY A 149 9.40 23.64 16.96
C GLY A 149 10.32 23.13 15.84
N SER A 150 10.42 21.81 15.66
CA SER A 150 11.32 21.13 14.72
C SER A 150 10.55 20.41 13.62
N ASN A 151 11.15 19.42 12.95
CA ASN A 151 10.50 18.69 11.86
C ASN A 151 9.67 17.49 12.37
N ASP A 152 8.43 17.42 11.91
CA ASP A 152 7.44 16.40 12.21
C ASP A 152 6.77 15.95 10.91
N TYR A 153 6.92 14.66 10.55
CA TYR A 153 6.46 14.12 9.27
C TYR A 153 5.47 12.97 9.45
N ALA A 154 4.23 13.12 8.98
CA ALA A 154 3.23 12.04 8.98
C ALA A 154 3.27 11.23 7.68
N PHE A 155 3.22 9.89 7.78
CA PHE A 155 3.29 8.99 6.61
C PHE A 155 2.07 8.09 6.45
N SER A 156 1.42 7.69 7.54
CA SER A 156 0.37 6.67 7.47
C SER A 156 -0.75 6.94 8.46
N ILE A 157 -1.99 6.62 8.06
CA ILE A 157 -3.18 6.67 8.90
C ILE A 157 -3.90 5.32 8.85
N CYS A 158 -4.41 4.86 9.99
CA CYS A 158 -5.33 3.72 10.05
C CYS A 158 -6.53 4.02 10.96
N ARG A 159 -7.68 3.39 10.65
CA ARG A 159 -8.92 3.52 11.42
C ARG A 159 -8.99 2.43 12.50
N SER A 160 -9.47 2.82 13.67
CA SER A 160 -9.75 1.95 14.81
C SER A 160 -11.21 1.50 14.85
N ASP A 161 -11.55 0.52 15.70
CA ASP A 161 -12.92 0.01 15.82
C ASP A 161 -13.92 0.98 16.49
N ASP A 162 -13.41 2.00 17.19
CA ASP A 162 -14.16 3.03 17.89
C ASP A 162 -14.32 4.33 17.07
N ASP A 163 -14.16 4.26 15.74
CA ASP A 163 -14.22 5.40 14.82
C ASP A 163 -13.20 6.52 15.11
N SER A 164 -12.09 6.13 15.75
CA SER A 164 -10.91 6.95 15.92
C SER A 164 -9.82 6.55 14.92
N TYR A 165 -8.81 7.40 14.77
CA TYR A 165 -7.76 7.24 13.77
C TYR A 165 -6.40 7.34 14.43
N LEU A 166 -5.49 6.44 14.06
CA LEU A 166 -4.10 6.47 14.49
C LEU A 166 -3.24 6.89 13.30
N ILE A 167 -2.44 7.92 13.52
CA ILE A 167 -1.51 8.49 12.55
C ILE A 167 -0.11 8.15 13.02
N ALA A 168 0.75 7.72 12.10
CA ALA A 168 2.13 7.39 12.37
C ALA A 168 3.07 8.19 11.47
N GLY A 169 4.21 8.55 12.06
CA GLY A 169 5.27 9.31 11.43
C GLY A 169 6.50 9.36 12.33
N TYR A 170 7.29 10.42 12.22
CA TYR A 170 8.40 10.67 13.13
C TYR A 170 8.53 12.16 13.45
N SER A 171 9.23 12.45 14.54
CA SER A 171 9.37 13.80 15.09
C SER A 171 10.79 14.05 15.56
N GLU A 172 11.33 15.22 15.24
CA GLU A 172 12.55 15.81 15.84
C GLU A 172 12.21 16.69 17.06
N SER A 173 10.93 17.04 17.22
CA SER A 173 10.43 17.93 18.25
C SER A 173 10.38 17.26 19.62
N ASN A 174 10.45 18.06 20.69
CA ASN A 174 10.20 17.60 22.07
C ASN A 174 9.50 18.70 22.90
N ASP A 175 8.72 19.52 22.22
CA ASP A 175 7.95 20.63 22.76
C ASP A 175 6.53 20.67 22.15
N SER A 176 5.72 21.61 22.61
CA SER A 176 4.33 21.77 22.20
C SER A 176 3.50 20.49 22.40
N LEU A 177 3.06 19.82 21.33
CA LEU A 177 2.29 18.59 21.41
C LEU A 177 3.18 17.34 21.54
N VAL A 178 4.42 17.42 21.08
CA VAL A 178 5.35 16.29 21.08
C VAL A 178 5.98 16.16 22.46
N THR A 179 5.87 14.99 23.07
CA THR A 179 6.49 14.73 24.37
C THR A 179 7.14 13.36 24.41
N GLY A 180 8.29 13.28 25.05
CA GLY A 180 8.97 12.00 25.26
C GLY A 180 9.74 11.54 24.04
N ASN A 181 10.20 12.49 23.20
CA ASN A 181 11.24 12.22 22.22
C ASN A 181 12.56 11.98 22.96
N HIS A 182 13.22 10.87 22.67
CA HIS A 182 14.43 10.41 23.36
C HIS A 182 15.72 10.73 22.61
N GLY A 183 15.65 11.12 21.34
CA GLY A 183 16.80 11.13 20.43
C GLY A 183 16.76 12.23 19.38
N LEU A 184 17.28 11.90 18.19
CA LEU A 184 17.27 12.80 17.03
C LEU A 184 15.91 12.78 16.35
N PHE A 185 15.38 11.58 16.09
CA PHE A 185 14.04 11.40 15.56
C PHE A 185 13.41 10.19 16.25
N ASP A 186 12.23 10.37 16.83
CA ASP A 186 11.44 9.27 17.39
C ASP A 186 10.22 9.01 16.53
N ALA A 187 9.80 7.75 16.43
CA ALA A 187 8.54 7.39 15.81
C ALA A 187 7.41 7.99 16.65
N TRP A 188 6.62 8.86 16.03
CA TRP A 188 5.59 9.64 16.71
C TRP A 188 4.21 9.21 16.21
N LEU A 189 3.38 8.74 17.15
CA LEU A 189 2.03 8.28 16.88
C LEU A 189 1.03 9.19 17.57
N ILE A 190 0.00 9.62 16.83
CA ILE A 190 -1.09 10.44 17.35
C ILE A 190 -2.41 9.76 17.07
N LYS A 191 -3.24 9.65 18.10
CA LYS A 191 -4.62 9.18 17.98
C LYS A 191 -5.60 10.34 18.07
N ILE A 192 -6.55 10.39 17.14
CA ILE A 192 -7.61 11.41 17.05
C ILE A 192 -8.99 10.76 16.95
N ASP A 193 -10.05 11.47 17.33
CA ASP A 193 -11.44 11.06 17.04
C ASP A 193 -11.87 11.44 15.60
N GLY A 194 -13.07 11.04 15.18
CA GLY A 194 -13.61 11.38 13.85
C GLY A 194 -13.93 12.86 13.60
N GLY A 195 -13.92 13.69 14.64
CA GLY A 195 -13.95 15.15 14.56
C GLY A 195 -12.55 15.78 14.47
N GLY A 196 -11.49 14.96 14.45
CA GLY A 196 -10.11 15.40 14.47
C GLY A 196 -9.66 15.93 15.83
N ASN A 197 -10.37 15.63 16.92
CA ASN A 197 -9.91 16.02 18.26
C ASN A 197 -8.84 15.06 18.74
N PHE A 198 -7.80 15.62 19.36
CA PHE A 198 -6.72 14.87 19.96
C PHE A 198 -7.23 13.94 21.08
N LEU A 199 -6.78 12.69 21.05
CA LEU A 199 -7.05 11.70 22.11
C LEU A 199 -5.78 11.40 22.92
N TRP A 200 -4.70 11.01 22.24
CA TRP A 200 -3.38 10.81 22.86
C TRP A 200 -2.28 10.87 21.81
N GLN A 201 -1.03 11.08 22.24
CA GLN A 201 0.16 10.86 21.43
C GLN A 201 1.22 10.10 22.22
N LYS A 202 2.11 9.41 21.50
CA LYS A 202 3.26 8.69 22.08
C LYS A 202 4.44 8.71 21.11
N SER A 203 5.63 8.91 21.65
CA SER A 203 6.90 8.72 20.96
C SER A 203 7.50 7.35 21.33
N TYR A 204 8.09 6.69 20.33
CA TYR A 204 8.80 5.42 20.47
C TYR A 204 10.15 5.55 19.76
N GLY A 205 11.23 5.18 20.43
CA GLY A 205 12.57 5.27 19.86
C GLY A 205 13.63 5.19 20.95
N GLY A 206 14.88 5.36 20.52
CA GLY A 206 16.05 5.46 21.39
C GLY A 206 16.77 6.78 21.16
N LEU A 207 18.09 6.79 21.28
CA LEU A 207 18.89 8.02 21.20
C LEU A 207 19.15 8.52 19.77
N LYS A 208 18.84 7.73 18.72
CA LYS A 208 19.18 8.04 17.32
C LYS A 208 17.92 8.25 16.47
N ASN A 209 17.89 7.68 15.26
CA ASN A 209 16.81 7.86 14.29
C ASN A 209 15.89 6.64 14.35
N ASP A 210 14.62 6.87 14.66
CA ASP A 210 13.55 5.90 14.76
C ASP A 210 12.33 6.42 14.00
N HIS A 211 11.92 5.71 12.94
CA HIS A 211 10.88 6.18 12.03
C HIS A 211 9.72 5.19 11.98
N ALA A 212 8.48 5.70 11.86
CA ALA A 212 7.32 4.91 11.48
C ALA A 212 6.79 5.36 10.10
N HIS A 213 6.74 4.42 9.15
CA HIS A 213 6.31 4.65 7.76
C HIS A 213 4.92 4.08 7.47
N SER A 214 4.55 2.96 8.09
CA SER A 214 3.22 2.34 7.91
C SER A 214 2.64 1.90 9.24
N VAL A 215 1.34 2.15 9.43
CA VAL A 215 0.57 1.70 10.60
C VAL A 215 -0.69 0.97 10.19
N ILE A 216 -1.00 -0.12 10.89
CA ILE A 216 -2.20 -0.93 10.70
C ILE A 216 -2.93 -1.18 12.01
N LYS A 217 -4.26 -1.29 11.95
CA LYS A 217 -5.05 -1.89 13.03
C LYS A 217 -4.84 -3.40 13.02
N THR A 218 -4.70 -4.00 14.19
CA THR A 218 -4.57 -5.45 14.34
C THR A 218 -5.88 -6.12 14.75
N ASN A 219 -6.00 -7.42 14.49
CA ASN A 219 -7.20 -8.23 14.72
C ASN A 219 -7.66 -8.24 16.19
N ASP A 220 -6.74 -8.04 17.13
CA ASP A 220 -7.02 -7.91 18.57
C ASP A 220 -7.51 -6.52 19.00
N GLY A 221 -7.70 -5.60 18.05
CA GLY A 221 -8.11 -4.21 18.30
C GLY A 221 -6.98 -3.25 18.69
N GLY A 222 -5.73 -3.74 18.75
CA GLY A 222 -4.54 -2.92 18.89
C GLY A 222 -4.02 -2.38 17.55
N PHE A 223 -2.72 -2.09 17.52
CA PHE A 223 -2.05 -1.55 16.33
C PHE A 223 -0.69 -2.21 16.12
N ALA A 224 -0.18 -2.17 14.89
CA ALA A 224 1.21 -2.42 14.59
C ALA A 224 1.74 -1.34 13.65
N PHE A 225 2.99 -0.93 13.81
CA PHE A 225 3.66 -0.06 12.85
C PHE A 225 5.01 -0.62 12.43
N VAL A 226 5.46 -0.24 11.24
CA VAL A 226 6.80 -0.52 10.73
C VAL A 226 7.51 0.74 10.26
N GLY A 227 8.83 0.69 10.33
CA GLY A 227 9.75 1.64 9.72
C GLY A 227 11.17 1.16 9.97
N TYR A 228 12.04 2.02 10.47
CA TYR A 228 13.44 1.66 10.69
C TYR A 228 14.02 2.37 11.90
N SER A 229 15.08 1.78 12.46
CA SER A 229 15.78 2.31 13.63
C SER A 229 17.29 2.16 13.49
N SER A 230 18.04 3.20 13.88
CA SER A 230 19.50 3.13 14.09
C SER A 230 19.88 3.10 15.57
N SER A 231 18.89 3.05 16.46
CA SER A 231 19.07 3.21 17.91
C SER A 231 19.61 1.93 18.54
N GLU A 232 20.71 2.07 19.28
CA GLU A 232 21.40 0.95 19.95
C GLU A 232 20.78 0.60 21.32
N ASP A 233 19.89 1.44 21.81
CA ASP A 233 19.32 1.41 23.15
C ASP A 233 17.83 1.09 23.18
N LEU A 234 17.27 0.60 22.06
CA LEU A 234 15.92 0.05 22.05
C LEU A 234 15.82 -1.11 23.07
N PRO A 235 14.81 -1.12 23.96
CA PRO A 235 14.69 -2.14 25.00
C PRO A 235 14.67 -3.57 24.43
N GLY A 236 15.75 -4.32 24.69
CA GLY A 236 15.89 -5.72 24.30
C GLY A 236 16.29 -5.96 22.84
N LEU A 237 16.61 -4.91 22.08
CA LEU A 237 16.95 -4.99 20.66
C LEU A 237 18.28 -4.26 20.38
N PRO A 238 19.43 -4.94 20.40
CA PRO A 238 20.67 -4.32 19.96
C PRO A 238 20.61 -4.09 18.44
N ASN A 239 20.99 -2.89 18.02
CA ASN A 239 21.16 -2.56 16.60
C ASN A 239 22.30 -3.39 15.98
N LYS A 240 22.13 -3.80 14.74
CA LYS A 240 23.07 -4.69 14.03
C LYS A 240 24.08 -3.93 13.14
N GLY A 241 24.03 -2.60 13.10
CA GLY A 241 24.96 -1.78 12.32
C GLY A 241 24.34 -0.46 11.86
N GLY A 242 23.82 -0.44 10.64
CA GLY A 242 23.13 0.72 10.05
C GLY A 242 21.71 0.90 10.59
N LEU A 243 20.79 1.27 9.71
CA LEU A 243 19.35 1.26 10.02
C LEU A 243 18.82 -0.17 9.93
N ASP A 244 18.11 -0.66 10.94
CA ASP A 244 17.41 -1.95 10.90
C ASP A 244 15.92 -1.74 10.56
N PHE A 245 15.27 -2.67 9.84
CA PHE A 245 13.80 -2.75 9.83
C PHE A 245 13.32 -2.83 11.27
N TRP A 246 12.33 -2.03 11.63
CA TRP A 246 11.75 -2.04 12.96
C TRP A 246 10.25 -2.24 12.87
N ILE A 247 9.74 -3.23 13.61
CA ILE A 247 8.31 -3.48 13.78
C ILE A 247 7.93 -3.42 15.25
N VAL A 248 6.81 -2.77 15.53
CA VAL A 248 6.28 -2.59 16.87
C VAL A 248 4.81 -2.96 16.91
N LYS A 249 4.44 -3.82 17.87
CA LYS A 249 3.05 -4.15 18.19
C LYS A 249 2.62 -3.44 19.46
N LEU A 250 1.46 -2.82 19.39
CA LEU A 250 0.83 -2.06 20.45
C LEU A 250 -0.54 -2.66 20.81
N ASP A 251 -0.98 -2.41 22.04
CA ASP A 251 -2.38 -2.56 22.42
C ASP A 251 -3.24 -1.38 21.92
N LYS A 252 -4.56 -1.42 22.18
CA LYS A 252 -5.51 -0.38 21.78
C LYS A 252 -5.24 1.02 22.38
N ASN A 253 -4.45 1.09 23.45
CA ASN A 253 -4.07 2.32 24.15
C ASN A 253 -2.64 2.77 23.80
N GLY A 254 -2.02 2.14 22.79
CA GLY A 254 -0.64 2.43 22.41
C GLY A 254 0.39 1.94 23.43
N VAL A 255 0.11 0.90 24.22
CA VAL A 255 1.11 0.29 25.11
C VAL A 255 1.86 -0.78 24.33
N LEU A 256 3.20 -0.70 24.36
CA LEU A 256 4.09 -1.68 23.73
C LEU A 256 3.77 -3.10 24.21
N GLN A 257 3.49 -4.00 23.28
CA GLN A 257 3.32 -5.44 23.52
C GLN A 257 4.61 -6.19 23.20
N TRP A 258 5.16 -5.97 22.00
CA TRP A 258 6.44 -6.49 21.57
C TRP A 258 7.01 -5.61 20.45
N GLN A 259 8.31 -5.74 20.22
CA GLN A 259 9.02 -5.12 19.11
C GLN A 259 10.12 -6.05 18.62
N ASN A 260 10.49 -5.95 17.34
CA ASN A 260 11.61 -6.68 16.76
C ASN A 260 12.31 -5.85 15.68
N THR A 261 13.59 -6.17 15.45
CA THR A 261 14.38 -5.65 14.34
C THR A 261 14.85 -6.74 13.39
N PHE A 262 14.86 -6.45 12.10
CA PHE A 262 15.30 -7.34 11.03
C PHE A 262 16.25 -6.61 10.08
N GLY A 263 17.11 -7.36 9.40
CA GLY A 263 18.09 -6.79 8.50
C GLY A 263 19.48 -7.38 8.69
N GLY A 264 20.49 -6.59 8.38
CA GLY A 264 21.89 -6.96 8.40
C GLY A 264 22.78 -5.88 8.99
N THR A 265 23.99 -5.73 8.44
CA THR A 265 24.99 -4.79 8.96
C THR A 265 24.91 -3.38 8.37
N LEU A 266 24.20 -3.21 7.26
CA LEU A 266 23.99 -1.94 6.55
C LEU A 266 22.57 -1.41 6.82
N ASP A 267 22.03 -0.60 5.91
CA ASP A 267 20.73 0.04 6.10
C ASP A 267 19.58 -0.78 5.51
N GLU A 268 18.50 -0.88 6.26
CA GLU A 268 17.23 -1.48 5.89
C GLU A 268 16.08 -0.52 6.19
N TYR A 269 15.22 -0.29 5.20
CA TYR A 269 14.09 0.64 5.29
C TYR A 269 12.76 -0.08 5.11
N ALA A 270 12.02 -0.36 6.20
CA ALA A 270 10.69 -0.97 6.06
C ALA A 270 9.66 0.07 5.61
N LYS A 271 8.84 -0.27 4.62
CA LYS A 271 7.86 0.67 4.02
C LYS A 271 6.42 0.28 4.28
N SER A 272 6.10 -1.02 4.27
CA SER A 272 4.72 -1.49 4.30
C SER A 272 4.57 -2.77 5.12
N VAL A 273 3.45 -2.89 5.82
CA VAL A 273 3.10 -4.07 6.63
C VAL A 273 1.64 -4.43 6.46
N VAL A 274 1.34 -5.72 6.48
CA VAL A 274 -0.04 -6.23 6.59
C VAL A 274 -0.10 -7.35 7.63
N GLN A 275 -1.15 -7.35 8.44
CA GLN A 275 -1.48 -8.50 9.28
C GLN A 275 -2.26 -9.51 8.44
N CYS A 276 -1.74 -10.73 8.38
CA CYS A 276 -2.33 -11.84 7.66
C CYS A 276 -3.56 -12.41 8.42
N THR A 277 -4.40 -13.13 7.69
CA THR A 277 -5.59 -13.83 8.22
C THR A 277 -5.29 -14.85 9.31
N ASP A 278 -4.10 -15.44 9.31
CA ASP A 278 -3.59 -16.35 10.34
C ASP A 278 -3.02 -15.62 11.58
N GLY A 279 -3.05 -14.28 11.58
CA GLY A 279 -2.51 -13.43 12.65
C GLY A 279 -1.01 -13.13 12.52
N SER A 280 -0.30 -13.75 11.57
CA SER A 280 1.09 -13.42 11.22
C SER A 280 1.19 -12.03 10.59
N PHE A 281 2.41 -11.52 10.42
CA PHE A 281 2.66 -10.25 9.73
C PHE A 281 3.64 -10.50 8.59
N VAL A 282 3.45 -9.76 7.50
CA VAL A 282 4.44 -9.68 6.41
C VAL A 282 4.78 -8.22 6.15
N ILE A 283 6.07 -7.96 6.01
CA ILE A 283 6.68 -6.64 5.94
C ILE A 283 7.48 -6.57 4.65
N ALA A 284 7.40 -5.47 3.92
CA ALA A 284 8.21 -5.20 2.75
C ALA A 284 8.92 -3.85 2.85
N GLY A 285 10.12 -3.79 2.30
CA GLY A 285 10.96 -2.61 2.18
C GLY A 285 12.22 -2.92 1.40
N GLU A 286 13.29 -2.17 1.61
CA GLU A 286 14.56 -2.34 0.90
C GLU A 286 15.74 -2.62 1.84
N THR A 287 16.74 -3.35 1.35
CA THR A 287 17.97 -3.70 2.09
C THR A 287 19.23 -3.36 1.31
N TYR A 288 20.21 -2.79 2.00
CA TYR A 288 21.59 -2.66 1.52
C TYR A 288 22.46 -3.84 1.96
N SER A 289 22.03 -4.60 2.97
CA SER A 289 22.82 -5.70 3.54
C SER A 289 22.88 -6.94 2.66
N HIS A 290 23.95 -7.71 2.81
CA HIS A 290 24.17 -9.03 2.19
C HIS A 290 24.36 -10.14 3.23
N ASP A 291 23.93 -9.92 4.46
CA ASP A 291 24.10 -10.83 5.59
C ASP A 291 22.80 -10.98 6.42
N PHE A 292 22.83 -11.90 7.38
CA PHE A 292 21.73 -12.18 8.32
C PHE A 292 20.37 -12.42 7.64
N ASP A 293 19.42 -11.50 7.82
CA ASP A 293 18.07 -11.61 7.28
C ASP A 293 18.02 -11.28 5.78
N ALA A 294 19.06 -10.63 5.26
CA ALA A 294 19.24 -10.16 3.88
C ALA A 294 20.37 -10.88 3.13
N SER A 295 20.72 -12.11 3.53
CA SER A 295 21.83 -12.87 2.95
C SER A 295 21.68 -13.23 1.46
N GLU A 296 20.48 -13.04 0.91
CA GLU A 296 20.13 -13.34 -0.48
C GLU A 296 20.14 -12.09 -1.38
N ASN A 297 20.63 -10.94 -0.91
CA ASN A 297 20.68 -9.69 -1.70
C ASN A 297 21.55 -9.85 -2.96
N HIS A 298 20.99 -9.51 -4.12
CA HIS A 298 21.52 -9.69 -5.47
C HIS A 298 22.39 -8.52 -5.95
N ALA A 299 22.47 -7.42 -5.18
CA ALA A 299 23.28 -6.26 -5.51
C ALA A 299 24.72 -6.64 -5.91
N ASP A 300 25.24 -5.96 -6.93
CA ASP A 300 26.57 -6.21 -7.49
C ASP A 300 27.66 -6.10 -6.41
N TYR A 301 28.56 -7.09 -6.37
CA TYR A 301 29.70 -7.10 -5.47
C TYR A 301 30.61 -5.86 -5.66
N ASP A 302 30.69 -5.33 -6.89
CA ASP A 302 31.46 -4.13 -7.21
C ASP A 302 30.72 -2.83 -6.83
N ASN A 303 29.42 -2.90 -6.52
CA ASN A 303 28.63 -1.79 -6.01
C ASN A 303 27.70 -2.23 -4.85
N PRO A 304 28.24 -2.44 -3.64
CA PRO A 304 27.49 -2.88 -2.45
C PRO A 304 26.52 -1.83 -1.91
N SER A 305 26.30 -0.73 -2.65
CA SER A 305 25.29 0.29 -2.34
C SER A 305 24.00 0.11 -3.13
N ASN A 306 23.87 -0.98 -3.89
CA ASN A 306 22.61 -1.32 -4.54
C ASN A 306 21.67 -2.03 -3.55
N ARG A 307 20.37 -1.81 -3.74
CA ARG A 307 19.32 -2.29 -2.83
C ARG A 307 18.46 -3.35 -3.50
N ASP A 308 18.08 -4.36 -2.75
CA ASP A 308 17.02 -5.30 -3.14
C ASP A 308 15.76 -5.07 -2.31
N PHE A 309 14.63 -5.59 -2.78
CA PHE A 309 13.48 -5.79 -1.90
C PHE A 309 13.88 -6.72 -0.77
N LEU A 310 13.54 -6.39 0.48
CA LEU A 310 13.55 -7.32 1.60
C LEU A 310 12.12 -7.54 2.07
N VAL A 311 11.68 -8.80 2.03
CA VAL A 311 10.38 -9.22 2.56
C VAL A 311 10.61 -10.13 3.76
N VAL A 312 9.99 -9.79 4.88
CA VAL A 312 10.09 -10.55 6.13
C VAL A 312 8.70 -10.98 6.58
N LYS A 313 8.51 -12.28 6.81
CA LYS A 313 7.32 -12.82 7.46
C LYS A 313 7.64 -13.21 8.90
N ILE A 314 6.78 -12.80 9.82
CA ILE A 314 6.88 -13.09 11.25
C ILE A 314 5.56 -13.65 11.78
N ASP A 315 5.60 -14.45 12.84
CA ASP A 315 4.39 -14.92 13.50
C ASP A 315 3.68 -13.82 14.32
N SER A 316 2.54 -14.15 14.92
CA SER A 316 1.77 -13.20 15.75
C SER A 316 2.49 -12.72 17.01
N LEU A 317 3.58 -13.39 17.42
CA LEU A 317 4.42 -13.08 18.57
C LEU A 317 5.70 -12.32 18.16
N GLY A 318 5.85 -12.01 16.87
CA GLY A 318 6.99 -11.30 16.31
C GLY A 318 8.20 -12.17 15.96
N GLN A 319 8.10 -13.50 16.03
CA GLN A 319 9.21 -14.38 15.68
C GLN A 319 9.32 -14.55 14.17
N LYS A 320 10.54 -14.44 13.62
CA LYS A 320 10.80 -14.61 12.19
C LYS A 320 10.43 -16.02 11.72
N LEU A 321 9.60 -16.08 10.67
CA LEU A 321 9.27 -17.31 9.96
C LEU A 321 10.18 -17.49 8.73
N TRP A 322 10.29 -16.45 7.90
CA TRP A 322 11.22 -16.41 6.77
C TRP A 322 11.55 -14.97 6.37
N SER A 323 12.67 -14.81 5.66
CA SER A 323 13.04 -13.58 4.95
C SER A 323 13.56 -13.93 3.56
N ARG A 324 13.36 -13.02 2.60
CA ARG A 324 13.79 -13.15 1.21
C ARG A 324 14.21 -11.81 0.65
N CYS A 325 15.22 -11.84 -0.21
CA CYS A 325 15.57 -10.73 -1.07
C CYS A 325 15.05 -10.97 -2.49
N TYR A 326 14.59 -9.92 -3.16
CA TYR A 326 14.22 -9.98 -4.58
C TYR A 326 14.80 -8.76 -5.29
N GLY A 327 15.50 -8.99 -6.39
CA GLY A 327 16.10 -7.91 -7.14
C GLY A 327 17.11 -8.39 -8.17
N GLY A 328 17.97 -7.47 -8.58
CA GLY A 328 19.02 -7.71 -9.55
C GLY A 328 20.29 -6.92 -9.22
N LEU A 329 21.07 -6.63 -10.25
CA LEU A 329 22.36 -5.97 -10.07
C LEU A 329 22.22 -4.48 -9.74
N LYS A 330 21.04 -3.87 -9.85
CA LYS A 330 20.78 -2.44 -9.60
C LYS A 330 19.85 -2.25 -8.40
N ASN A 331 19.23 -1.07 -8.27
CA ASN A 331 18.37 -0.76 -7.14
C ASN A 331 16.94 -1.24 -7.40
N GLU A 332 16.36 -1.88 -6.40
CA GLU A 332 14.97 -2.22 -6.28
C GLU A 332 14.40 -1.66 -4.98
N TYR A 333 13.29 -0.91 -5.07
CA TYR A 333 12.64 -0.29 -3.92
C TYR A 333 11.23 -0.86 -3.72
N ALA A 334 11.02 -1.66 -2.67
CA ALA A 334 9.69 -2.18 -2.36
C ALA A 334 8.84 -1.08 -1.69
N ARG A 335 7.59 -0.92 -2.13
CA ARG A 335 6.74 0.21 -1.72
C ARG A 335 5.49 -0.21 -0.98
N SER A 336 4.84 -1.28 -1.44
CA SER A 336 3.58 -1.74 -0.84
C SER A 336 3.44 -3.26 -0.88
N ILE A 337 2.85 -3.84 0.18
CA ILE A 337 2.55 -5.27 0.28
C ILE A 337 1.13 -5.50 0.78
N LEU A 338 0.46 -6.53 0.25
CA LEU A 338 -0.81 -7.02 0.77
C LEU A 338 -0.91 -8.55 0.75
N GLN A 339 -1.85 -9.08 1.54
CA GLN A 339 -2.30 -10.46 1.42
C GLN A 339 -3.54 -10.52 0.54
N MET A 340 -3.54 -11.41 -0.44
CA MET A 340 -4.70 -11.68 -1.29
C MET A 340 -5.67 -12.67 -0.64
N VAL A 341 -6.85 -12.80 -1.25
CA VAL A 341 -7.91 -13.72 -0.80
C VAL A 341 -7.46 -15.19 -0.80
N ASP A 342 -6.56 -15.58 -1.70
CA ASP A 342 -5.97 -16.93 -1.76
C ASP A 342 -4.88 -17.17 -0.69
N GLY A 343 -4.55 -16.16 0.10
CA GLY A 343 -3.54 -16.20 1.15
C GLY A 343 -2.11 -15.92 0.67
N GLU A 344 -1.86 -15.84 -0.64
CA GLU A 344 -0.55 -15.44 -1.18
C GLU A 344 -0.34 -13.93 -1.02
N TYR A 345 0.89 -13.47 -1.28
CA TYR A 345 1.27 -12.06 -1.11
C TYR A 345 1.49 -11.39 -2.45
N LEU A 346 1.05 -10.14 -2.57
CA LEU A 346 1.48 -9.24 -3.64
C LEU A 346 2.38 -8.16 -3.06
N VAL A 347 3.52 -7.96 -3.70
CA VAL A 347 4.46 -6.88 -3.40
C VAL A 347 4.66 -6.07 -4.65
N VAL A 348 4.60 -4.75 -4.54
CA VAL A 348 4.94 -3.85 -5.63
C VAL A 348 6.04 -2.89 -5.19
N GLY A 349 6.93 -2.58 -6.13
CA GLY A 349 7.98 -1.59 -5.99
C GLY A 349 8.51 -1.21 -7.37
N GLU A 350 9.61 -0.46 -7.42
CA GLU A 350 10.28 -0.14 -8.68
C GLU A 350 11.56 -0.94 -8.83
N SER A 351 11.93 -1.26 -10.07
CA SER A 351 13.18 -1.95 -10.39
C SER A 351 13.97 -1.20 -11.44
N TYR A 352 15.24 -0.92 -11.16
CA TYR A 352 16.19 -0.33 -12.12
C TYR A 352 16.96 -1.39 -12.91
N SER A 353 16.92 -2.65 -12.49
CA SER A 353 17.63 -3.75 -13.13
C SER A 353 17.10 -4.03 -14.54
N ALA A 354 18.00 -4.18 -15.50
CA ALA A 354 17.62 -4.51 -16.87
C ALA A 354 17.36 -6.02 -17.05
N ASN A 355 16.74 -6.38 -18.17
CA ASN A 355 16.48 -7.79 -18.51
C ASN A 355 17.77 -8.63 -18.48
N GLY A 356 17.78 -9.66 -17.63
CA GLY A 356 18.93 -10.57 -17.46
C GLY A 356 19.94 -10.13 -16.41
N GLU A 357 19.68 -9.04 -15.67
CA GLU A 357 20.49 -8.57 -14.54
C GLU A 357 19.97 -9.07 -13.19
N GLY A 358 19.11 -10.10 -13.13
CA GLY A 358 18.57 -10.62 -11.87
C GLY A 358 17.17 -11.21 -12.03
N ASP A 359 16.35 -11.05 -11.00
CA ASP A 359 14.96 -11.46 -11.04
C ASP A 359 14.12 -10.65 -12.03
N PRO A 360 14.16 -9.30 -12.08
CA PRO A 360 13.23 -8.51 -12.90
C PRO A 360 13.26 -8.85 -14.39
N ILE A 361 12.08 -9.06 -14.99
CA ILE A 361 11.89 -9.32 -16.42
C ILE A 361 10.79 -8.42 -16.98
N GLY A 362 11.09 -7.78 -18.11
CA GLY A 362 10.19 -6.91 -18.86
C GLY A 362 10.41 -5.43 -18.59
N ASN A 363 11.46 -5.06 -17.84
CA ASN A 363 11.81 -3.67 -17.61
C ASN A 363 12.21 -2.98 -18.93
N HIS A 364 11.69 -1.78 -19.12
CA HIS A 364 11.95 -0.87 -20.21
C HIS A 364 12.60 0.39 -19.63
N GLY A 365 13.57 0.97 -20.33
CA GLY A 365 14.12 2.27 -19.91
C GLY A 365 14.83 2.27 -18.55
N SER A 366 14.42 3.20 -17.68
CA SER A 366 15.11 3.51 -16.42
C SER A 366 14.64 2.63 -15.26
N ALA A 367 13.40 2.81 -14.80
CA ALA A 367 12.79 2.02 -13.75
C ALA A 367 11.31 1.88 -14.05
N ASP A 368 10.77 0.68 -13.85
CA ASP A 368 9.36 0.36 -14.07
C ASP A 368 8.74 -0.17 -12.78
N PHE A 369 7.40 -0.18 -12.73
CA PHE A 369 6.69 -0.90 -11.67
C PHE A 369 7.05 -2.39 -11.77
N TRP A 370 7.40 -3.00 -10.66
CA TRP A 370 7.68 -4.43 -10.54
C TRP A 370 6.75 -5.07 -9.51
N LEU A 371 5.83 -5.90 -9.99
CA LEU A 371 4.83 -6.59 -9.20
C LEU A 371 5.21 -8.06 -9.03
N LEU A 372 5.27 -8.52 -7.78
CA LEU A 372 5.60 -9.88 -7.38
C LEU A 372 4.42 -10.57 -6.73
N LYS A 373 4.18 -11.84 -7.08
CA LYS A 373 3.34 -12.76 -6.31
C LYS A 373 4.19 -13.77 -5.58
N LEU A 374 4.06 -13.83 -4.25
CA LEU A 374 4.93 -14.63 -3.39
C LEU A 374 4.17 -15.73 -2.66
N ASN A 375 4.81 -16.90 -2.54
CA ASN A 375 4.32 -18.03 -1.78
C ASN A 375 4.33 -17.72 -0.27
N PRO A 376 3.20 -17.90 0.45
CA PRO A 376 3.11 -17.51 1.86
C PRO A 376 3.94 -18.38 2.81
N MET A 377 4.30 -19.59 2.40
CA MET A 377 5.03 -20.55 3.24
C MET A 377 6.54 -20.29 3.28
N ASN A 378 7.12 -19.81 2.20
CA ASN A 378 8.57 -19.72 2.04
C ASN A 378 9.06 -18.48 1.28
N GLY A 379 8.16 -17.62 0.82
CA GLY A 379 8.48 -16.43 0.03
C GLY A 379 8.86 -16.74 -1.42
N ASP A 380 8.82 -17.99 -1.89
CA ASP A 380 9.22 -18.25 -3.28
C ASP A 380 8.33 -17.49 -4.27
N MET A 381 8.94 -16.81 -5.24
CA MET A 381 8.25 -16.08 -6.28
C MET A 381 7.43 -17.04 -7.15
N ARG A 382 6.12 -16.80 -7.24
CA ARG A 382 5.17 -17.55 -8.08
C ARG A 382 5.18 -17.03 -9.51
N TRP A 383 5.07 -15.72 -9.62
CA TRP A 383 5.23 -14.96 -10.84
C TRP A 383 5.64 -13.54 -10.49
N GLN A 384 6.15 -12.85 -11.49
CA GLN A 384 6.43 -11.42 -11.47
C GLN A 384 5.92 -10.79 -12.75
N LYS A 385 5.71 -9.48 -12.76
CA LYS A 385 5.40 -8.72 -13.96
C LYS A 385 5.82 -7.27 -13.79
N THR A 386 6.39 -6.70 -14.85
CA THR A 386 6.74 -5.29 -14.91
C THR A 386 5.69 -4.50 -15.68
N TYR A 387 5.53 -3.22 -15.34
CA TYR A 387 4.65 -2.28 -16.03
C TYR A 387 5.34 -0.92 -16.12
N GLY A 388 5.41 -0.36 -17.33
CA GLY A 388 6.04 0.94 -17.55
C GLY A 388 6.40 1.19 -19.00
N GLY A 389 7.25 2.20 -19.22
CA GLY A 389 7.68 2.70 -20.53
C GLY A 389 9.18 2.97 -20.58
N SER A 390 9.62 3.89 -21.44
CA SER A 390 11.06 4.19 -21.53
C SER A 390 11.58 5.13 -20.44
N GLY A 391 10.69 5.75 -19.67
CA GLY A 391 10.98 6.70 -18.62
C GLY A 391 11.22 6.05 -17.26
N HIS A 392 10.94 6.82 -16.20
CA HIS A 392 10.98 6.38 -14.82
C HIS A 392 9.54 6.27 -14.31
N ASP A 393 9.13 5.08 -13.90
CA ASP A 393 7.79 4.77 -13.42
C ASP A 393 7.88 4.19 -12.00
N GLU A 394 7.36 4.93 -11.02
CA GLU A 394 7.48 4.67 -9.58
C GLU A 394 6.10 4.33 -8.98
N PRO A 395 5.85 3.10 -8.48
CA PRO A 395 4.61 2.77 -7.79
C PRO A 395 4.71 3.16 -6.32
N ASN A 396 3.61 3.57 -5.70
CA ASN A 396 3.59 3.96 -4.29
C ASN A 396 2.61 3.15 -3.44
N CYS A 397 1.47 2.74 -4.00
CA CYS A 397 0.45 2.03 -3.24
C CYS A 397 -0.21 0.92 -4.05
N LEU A 398 -0.41 -0.22 -3.40
CA LEU A 398 -1.14 -1.37 -3.90
C LEU A 398 -2.42 -1.56 -3.07
N LEU A 399 -3.55 -1.74 -3.75
CA LEU A 399 -4.87 -1.86 -3.13
C LEU A 399 -5.63 -3.05 -3.71
N ASN A 400 -6.20 -3.90 -2.84
CA ASN A 400 -7.20 -4.89 -3.24
C ASN A 400 -8.54 -4.19 -3.53
N THR A 401 -9.17 -4.51 -4.66
CA THR A 401 -10.48 -3.95 -5.03
C THR A 401 -11.64 -4.93 -4.78
N PHE A 402 -12.87 -4.44 -4.61
CA PHE A 402 -14.05 -5.25 -4.25
C PHE A 402 -14.43 -6.30 -5.29
N ASP A 403 -13.98 -6.13 -6.54
CA ASP A 403 -14.13 -7.07 -7.65
C ASP A 403 -13.06 -8.19 -7.64
N ASN A 404 -12.23 -8.27 -6.60
CA ASN A 404 -11.07 -9.16 -6.48
C ASN A 404 -9.97 -8.88 -7.52
N GLY A 405 -9.93 -7.68 -8.09
CA GLY A 405 -8.78 -7.14 -8.77
C GLY A 405 -7.83 -6.41 -7.81
N TYR A 406 -6.88 -5.69 -8.41
CA TYR A 406 -5.94 -4.86 -7.67
C TYR A 406 -5.73 -3.53 -8.40
N LEU A 407 -5.49 -2.47 -7.65
CA LEU A 407 -5.10 -1.16 -8.15
C LEU A 407 -3.66 -0.89 -7.73
N ILE A 408 -2.83 -0.44 -8.66
CA ILE A 408 -1.50 0.11 -8.38
C ILE A 408 -1.56 1.58 -8.75
N ILE A 409 -1.13 2.45 -7.84
CA ILE A 409 -0.96 3.87 -8.13
C ILE A 409 0.51 4.25 -7.97
N GLY A 410 0.92 5.28 -8.70
CA GLY A 410 2.27 5.80 -8.70
C GLY A 410 2.39 7.03 -9.59
N ASN A 411 3.59 7.28 -10.08
CA ASN A 411 3.86 8.29 -11.09
C ASN A 411 4.64 7.71 -12.27
N THR A 412 4.55 8.40 -13.41
CA THR A 412 5.22 8.02 -14.65
C THR A 412 5.88 9.22 -15.31
N ALA A 413 7.12 9.05 -15.72
CA ALA A 413 7.86 9.96 -16.60
C ALA A 413 8.01 9.38 -18.03
N SER A 414 7.24 8.35 -18.36
CA SER A 414 7.31 7.65 -19.64
C SER A 414 6.48 8.36 -20.72
N PRO A 415 7.07 8.74 -21.87
CA PRO A 415 6.43 9.59 -22.88
C PRO A 415 5.45 8.83 -23.78
N ASN A 416 4.37 8.30 -23.19
CA ASN A 416 3.29 7.58 -23.88
C ASN A 416 3.76 6.33 -24.65
N ASP A 417 4.66 5.55 -24.05
CA ASP A 417 5.17 4.30 -24.58
C ASP A 417 5.09 3.15 -23.56
N GLY A 418 5.39 1.93 -24.01
CA GLY A 418 5.18 0.73 -23.21
C GLY A 418 3.71 0.54 -22.83
N ASP A 419 3.44 0.47 -21.53
CA ASP A 419 2.08 0.40 -20.96
C ASP A 419 1.45 1.78 -20.71
N VAL A 420 2.24 2.85 -20.78
CA VAL A 420 1.86 4.20 -20.37
C VAL A 420 1.19 4.98 -21.50
N SER A 421 0.16 5.76 -21.17
CA SER A 421 -0.51 6.67 -22.10
C SER A 421 -1.17 7.81 -21.35
N GLY A 422 -1.29 8.97 -22.00
CA GLY A 422 -1.79 10.22 -21.44
C GLY A 422 -0.77 11.04 -20.62
N TRP A 423 0.52 10.70 -20.64
CA TRP A 423 1.59 11.44 -19.95
C TRP A 423 1.80 12.84 -20.55
N ARG A 424 2.08 13.80 -19.67
CA ARG A 424 2.39 15.20 -19.93
C ARG A 424 3.54 15.65 -18.99
N GLY A 425 4.49 16.41 -19.52
CA GLY A 425 5.41 17.17 -18.67
C GLY A 425 6.61 16.39 -18.15
N ASP A 426 6.73 16.29 -16.83
CA ASP A 426 7.83 15.61 -16.12
C ASP A 426 7.34 14.25 -15.57
N ASP A 427 6.53 14.27 -14.50
CA ASP A 427 5.94 13.07 -13.88
C ASP A 427 4.43 13.28 -13.72
N ASP A 428 3.60 12.35 -14.20
CA ASP A 428 2.15 12.38 -13.99
C ASP A 428 1.72 11.26 -13.02
N PHE A 429 0.60 11.43 -12.31
CA PHE A 429 -0.04 10.29 -11.63
C PHE A 429 -0.28 9.19 -12.66
N TRP A 430 0.03 7.95 -12.30
CA TRP A 430 -0.30 6.78 -13.10
C TRP A 430 -1.05 5.76 -12.25
N ILE A 431 -2.24 5.41 -12.73
CA ILE A 431 -3.17 4.52 -12.04
C ILE A 431 -3.43 3.32 -12.94
N LEU A 432 -3.11 2.13 -12.42
CA LEU A 432 -3.19 0.87 -13.13
C LEU A 432 -4.17 -0.06 -12.43
N LYS A 433 -5.32 -0.31 -13.06
CA LYS A 433 -6.27 -1.33 -12.61
C LYS A 433 -5.93 -2.66 -13.27
N LEU A 434 -5.68 -3.64 -12.42
CA LEU A 434 -5.42 -5.01 -12.79
C LEU A 434 -6.59 -5.89 -12.42
N LYS A 435 -6.84 -6.89 -13.26
CA LYS A 435 -7.73 -8.01 -12.94
C LYS A 435 -6.99 -9.32 -12.98
N ASN A 436 -7.37 -10.22 -12.07
CA ASN A 436 -6.86 -11.57 -12.06
C ASN A 436 -7.22 -12.27 -13.36
N ASN A 437 -6.23 -12.92 -13.97
CA ASN A 437 -6.44 -13.76 -15.15
C ASN A 437 -6.93 -15.15 -14.75
N GLU A 438 -6.74 -15.53 -13.49
CA GLU A 438 -7.20 -16.80 -12.94
C GLU A 438 -8.70 -16.72 -12.62
N CYS A 439 -9.49 -17.48 -13.36
CA CYS A 439 -10.90 -17.66 -13.09
C CYS A 439 -11.07 -18.53 -11.83
N GLN A 440 -11.36 -17.91 -10.67
CA GLN A 440 -11.54 -18.63 -9.40
C GLN A 440 -12.59 -19.74 -9.56
N SER A 441 -12.30 -20.95 -9.05
CA SER A 441 -13.27 -22.06 -9.07
C SER A 441 -14.52 -21.70 -8.28
N GLU A 442 -14.36 -21.18 -7.08
CA GLU A 442 -15.46 -20.74 -6.23
C GLU A 442 -15.21 -19.32 -5.71
N MET A 443 -16.17 -18.43 -5.92
CA MET A 443 -16.13 -17.04 -5.44
C MET A 443 -17.19 -16.84 -4.35
N ASN A 444 -16.76 -16.41 -3.16
CA ASN A 444 -17.64 -16.18 -2.02
C ASN A 444 -17.75 -14.69 -1.71
N LEU A 445 -18.86 -14.08 -2.11
CA LEU A 445 -19.16 -12.66 -1.86
C LEU A 445 -19.85 -12.53 -0.49
N THR A 446 -19.10 -12.15 0.55
CA THR A 446 -19.60 -12.15 1.94
C THR A 446 -19.68 -10.76 2.57
N LYS A 447 -19.14 -9.73 1.91
CA LYS A 447 -19.22 -8.33 2.38
C LYS A 447 -20.43 -7.63 1.78
N ASN A 448 -20.89 -6.59 2.46
CA ASN A 448 -21.86 -5.67 1.88
C ASN A 448 -21.26 -5.09 0.60
N ILE A 449 -21.98 -5.23 -0.50
CA ILE A 449 -21.58 -4.68 -1.78
C ILE A 449 -22.10 -3.25 -1.81
N PRO A 450 -21.20 -2.26 -1.92
CA PRO A 450 -21.59 -0.88 -1.99
C PRO A 450 -22.36 -0.55 -3.28
N SER A 451 -22.69 0.71 -3.52
CA SER A 451 -23.39 1.07 -4.75
C SER A 451 -22.43 1.11 -5.93
N GLY A 452 -22.64 0.26 -6.93
CA GLY A 452 -21.81 0.28 -8.14
C GLY A 452 -22.26 -0.73 -9.21
N ASN A 453 -21.50 -0.77 -10.30
CA ASN A 453 -21.58 -1.84 -11.29
C ASN A 453 -20.47 -2.84 -11.02
N TYR A 454 -20.85 -4.10 -10.79
CA TYR A 454 -19.91 -5.16 -10.42
C TYR A 454 -19.95 -6.29 -11.44
N ASP A 455 -18.78 -6.76 -11.84
CA ASP A 455 -18.61 -7.90 -12.75
C ASP A 455 -17.85 -9.02 -12.02
N TYR A 456 -18.59 -10.06 -11.62
CA TYR A 456 -18.03 -11.23 -10.94
C TYR A 456 -18.02 -12.44 -11.87
N SER A 457 -16.88 -13.14 -11.94
CA SER A 457 -16.74 -14.33 -12.77
C SER A 457 -16.03 -15.46 -12.02
N ALA A 458 -16.57 -16.67 -12.10
CA ALA A 458 -16.00 -17.88 -11.52
C ALA A 458 -16.05 -19.07 -12.51
N SER A 459 -15.11 -19.99 -12.38
CA SER A 459 -15.02 -21.19 -13.23
C SER A 459 -15.90 -22.31 -12.72
N GLU A 460 -16.45 -22.23 -11.49
CA GLU A 460 -17.47 -23.16 -10.99
C GLU A 460 -18.65 -22.43 -10.32
N ASN A 461 -18.47 -21.92 -9.10
CA ASN A 461 -19.55 -21.40 -8.27
C ASN A 461 -19.34 -19.92 -7.89
N ILE A 462 -20.42 -19.15 -7.85
CA ILE A 462 -20.47 -17.87 -7.12
C ILE A 462 -21.47 -18.04 -6.00
N ASN A 463 -21.05 -17.88 -4.75
CA ASN A 463 -21.93 -17.87 -3.60
C ASN A 463 -21.98 -16.47 -3.01
N PHE A 464 -23.18 -15.90 -2.90
CA PHE A 464 -23.37 -14.53 -2.42
C PHE A 464 -24.20 -14.49 -1.14
N ASN A 465 -23.61 -13.96 -0.07
CA ASN A 465 -24.23 -13.80 1.25
C ASN A 465 -24.10 -12.36 1.80
N GLY A 466 -23.87 -11.38 0.93
CA GLY A 466 -23.78 -9.96 1.32
C GLY A 466 -25.09 -9.20 1.13
N GLN A 467 -25.14 -7.98 1.63
CA GLN A 467 -26.22 -7.03 1.37
C GLN A 467 -25.81 -6.03 0.29
N ILE A 468 -26.69 -5.75 -0.66
CA ILE A 468 -26.53 -4.62 -1.59
C ILE A 468 -27.33 -3.45 -1.06
N LEU A 469 -26.65 -2.33 -0.86
CA LEU A 469 -27.17 -1.24 -0.07
C LEU A 469 -27.93 -0.18 -0.90
N ASN A 470 -27.97 -0.29 -2.24
CA ASN A 470 -28.53 0.75 -3.13
C ASN A 470 -29.45 0.17 -4.25
N ASN A 471 -30.32 0.99 -4.82
CA ASN A 471 -31.36 0.65 -5.80
C ASN A 471 -30.98 0.87 -7.28
N THR A 472 -29.74 1.24 -7.60
CA THR A 472 -29.30 1.45 -9.00
C THR A 472 -28.14 0.54 -9.43
N SER A 473 -27.71 -0.39 -8.58
CA SER A 473 -26.57 -1.27 -8.86
C SER A 473 -26.90 -2.33 -9.90
N VAL A 474 -25.95 -2.58 -10.81
CA VAL A 474 -25.97 -3.73 -11.72
C VAL A 474 -24.91 -4.71 -11.25
N ILE A 475 -25.34 -5.89 -10.81
CA ILE A 475 -24.43 -6.98 -10.46
C ILE A 475 -24.50 -8.04 -11.54
N LYS A 476 -23.41 -8.18 -12.28
CA LYS A 476 -23.23 -9.21 -13.29
C LYS A 476 -22.43 -10.35 -12.70
N MET A 477 -22.97 -11.55 -12.80
CA MET A 477 -22.37 -12.78 -12.27
C MET A 477 -22.30 -13.82 -13.38
N GLN A 478 -21.12 -14.38 -13.58
CA GLN A 478 -20.89 -15.43 -14.57
C GLN A 478 -20.21 -16.64 -13.93
N ALA A 479 -20.88 -17.80 -13.96
CA ALA A 479 -20.34 -19.04 -13.38
C ALA A 479 -20.66 -20.27 -14.23
N SER A 480 -19.82 -21.31 -14.19
CA SER A 480 -20.03 -22.52 -15.02
C SER A 480 -20.96 -23.55 -14.38
N LYS A 481 -20.97 -23.66 -13.04
CA LYS A 481 -21.77 -24.64 -12.29
C LYS A 481 -22.95 -24.00 -11.59
N SER A 482 -22.73 -23.01 -10.73
CA SER A 482 -23.83 -22.40 -9.97
C SER A 482 -23.58 -20.94 -9.59
N ILE A 483 -24.67 -20.19 -9.47
CA ILE A 483 -24.72 -18.87 -8.83
C ILE A 483 -25.78 -18.98 -7.74
N ILE A 484 -25.36 -18.90 -6.48
CA ILE A 484 -26.19 -19.15 -5.31
C ILE A 484 -26.29 -17.87 -4.49
N LEU A 485 -27.49 -17.31 -4.40
CA LEU A 485 -27.83 -16.31 -3.38
C LEU A 485 -28.13 -17.05 -2.08
N MET A 486 -27.24 -16.95 -1.10
CA MET A 486 -27.29 -17.68 0.16
C MET A 486 -28.29 -17.06 1.15
N ASN A 487 -28.66 -17.83 2.18
CA ASN A 487 -29.51 -17.37 3.27
C ASN A 487 -28.85 -16.19 4.01
N GLY A 488 -29.48 -15.01 3.95
CA GLY A 488 -28.94 -13.77 4.48
C GLY A 488 -28.75 -12.70 3.40
N PHE A 489 -28.77 -13.08 2.12
CA PHE A 489 -28.74 -12.15 1.01
C PHE A 489 -29.92 -11.16 1.06
N GLN A 490 -29.60 -9.87 1.00
CA GLN A 490 -30.56 -8.77 1.03
C GLN A 490 -30.24 -7.77 -0.09
N THR A 491 -31.30 -7.22 -0.69
CA THR A 491 -31.18 -6.21 -1.75
C THR A 491 -32.27 -5.14 -1.61
N GLN A 492 -32.00 -3.93 -2.11
CA GLN A 492 -32.98 -2.84 -2.18
C GLN A 492 -33.78 -2.92 -3.50
N PRO A 493 -35.04 -2.43 -3.53
CA PRO A 493 -35.82 -2.39 -4.77
C PRO A 493 -35.12 -1.54 -5.84
N GLY A 494 -34.76 -2.14 -6.98
CA GLY A 494 -34.12 -1.46 -8.12
C GLY A 494 -32.76 -2.03 -8.55
N VAL A 495 -32.14 -2.87 -7.72
CA VAL A 495 -30.93 -3.62 -8.12
C VAL A 495 -31.24 -4.55 -9.28
N THR A 496 -30.37 -4.54 -10.29
CA THR A 496 -30.43 -5.46 -11.42
C THR A 496 -29.36 -6.53 -11.28
N PHE A 497 -29.77 -7.80 -11.43
CA PHE A 497 -28.86 -8.94 -11.51
C PHE A 497 -28.83 -9.48 -12.93
N GLU A 498 -27.63 -9.60 -13.48
CA GLU A 498 -27.41 -10.32 -14.72
C GLU A 498 -26.63 -11.59 -14.40
N ALA A 499 -27.32 -12.72 -14.39
CA ALA A 499 -26.69 -14.02 -14.21
C ALA A 499 -26.49 -14.69 -15.57
N LYS A 500 -25.24 -15.06 -15.87
CA LYS A 500 -24.91 -15.83 -17.07
C LYS A 500 -24.29 -17.16 -16.67
N MET A 501 -24.90 -18.25 -17.15
CA MET A 501 -24.30 -19.58 -17.03
C MET A 501 -23.28 -19.80 -18.16
N GLY A 502 -22.10 -20.28 -17.79
CA GLY A 502 -20.92 -20.42 -18.64
C GLY A 502 -19.80 -19.54 -18.12
N GLY A 503 -19.01 -20.06 -17.17
CA GLY A 503 -17.95 -19.34 -16.45
C GLY A 503 -16.83 -18.82 -17.34
N CYS A 504 -15.87 -18.11 -16.75
CA CYS A 504 -14.62 -17.82 -17.44
C CYS A 504 -13.88 -19.14 -17.74
N THR A 505 -13.32 -19.23 -18.95
CA THR A 505 -12.44 -20.33 -19.35
C THR A 505 -11.01 -19.87 -19.14
N ASN A 506 -10.24 -20.63 -18.36
CA ASN A 506 -8.78 -20.42 -18.25
C ASN A 506 -8.10 -20.56 -19.62
#